data_AF-A0A1A6C8U4-F1
#
_entry.id   AF-A0A1A6C8U4-F1
#
_cell.length_a   1.000
_cell.length_b   1.000
_cell.length_c   1.000
_cell.angle_alpha   90.00
_cell.angle_beta   90.00
_cell.angle_gamma   90.00
#
_symmetry.space_group_name_H-M   'P 1'
#
loop_
_entity.id
_entity.type
_entity.pdbx_description
1 polymer ?
#
loop_
_entity_poly.entity_id
_entity_poly.type
_entity_poly.pdbx_seq_one_letter_code
_entity_poly.pdbx_strand_id
1 'polypeptide(L)'
;MLEISVRFAPGFPDDARAGLRAEGDVLPEYGQVWIWDMAYAQTLHALAGSEAARSLREDLELWGINMSSKVFQPMDHIRAKGHLNLRQGFALDDTLASESVLAYRITGAAGELPKVEIEAAADLDPQARAAAVLALGQFFIEQNDLFAKELPLHVLAFRKFYGDVAPESDPSSVEDAPMFAIQKALEYFNSVAGAARH
;
A
#
# COMPACT_ATOMS: atom_id res chain seq x y z
N MET A 1 -14.84 11.98 -7.94
CA MET A 1 -14.53 11.27 -6.68
C MET A 1 -14.39 9.80 -7.00
N LEU A 2 -13.39 9.14 -6.41
CA LEU A 2 -13.23 7.69 -6.47
C LEU A 2 -13.43 7.12 -5.05
N GLU A 3 -14.13 6.00 -4.96
CA GLU A 3 -14.24 5.21 -3.75
C GLU A 3 -13.70 3.79 -4.02
N ILE A 4 -12.87 3.27 -3.10
CA ILE A 4 -12.40 1.89 -3.13
C ILE A 4 -12.86 1.22 -1.84
N SER A 5 -13.83 0.31 -1.94
CA SER A 5 -14.36 -0.42 -0.79
C SER A 5 -13.68 -1.78 -0.62
N VAL A 6 -13.45 -2.15 0.64
CA VAL A 6 -12.81 -3.39 1.07
C VAL A 6 -13.79 -4.24 1.85
N ARG A 7 -13.81 -5.53 1.53
CA ARG A 7 -14.59 -6.56 2.23
C ARG A 7 -13.71 -7.78 2.50
N PHE A 8 -13.98 -8.49 3.59
CA PHE A 8 -13.24 -9.70 3.94
C PHE A 8 -14.15 -10.92 3.89
N ALA A 9 -13.56 -12.10 3.73
CA ALA A 9 -14.30 -13.34 3.89
C ALA A 9 -14.90 -13.45 5.32
N PRO A 10 -16.10 -14.05 5.49
CA PRO A 10 -16.73 -14.18 6.81
C PRO A 10 -15.90 -14.90 7.89
N GLY A 11 -14.87 -15.66 7.49
CA GLY A 11 -13.95 -16.37 8.38
C GLY A 11 -12.62 -15.67 8.63
N PHE A 12 -12.48 -14.39 8.27
CA PHE A 12 -11.25 -13.64 8.53
C PHE A 12 -10.98 -13.54 10.05
N PRO A 13 -9.73 -13.73 10.54
CA PRO A 13 -8.47 -13.81 9.80
C PRO A 13 -8.06 -15.21 9.31
N ASP A 14 -8.77 -16.28 9.69
CA ASP A 14 -8.42 -17.66 9.28
C ASP A 14 -8.62 -17.89 7.78
N ASP A 15 -9.58 -17.18 7.19
CA ASP A 15 -9.78 -17.06 5.74
C ASP A 15 -9.22 -15.72 5.25
N ALA A 16 -7.93 -15.71 4.89
CA ALA A 16 -7.18 -14.52 4.49
C ALA A 16 -7.51 -14.02 3.07
N ARG A 17 -8.79 -14.01 2.69
CA ARG A 17 -9.29 -13.45 1.42
C ARG A 17 -9.94 -12.09 1.63
N ALA A 18 -9.66 -11.18 0.70
CA ALA A 18 -10.26 -9.85 0.66
C ALA A 18 -10.79 -9.53 -0.74
N GLY A 19 -11.88 -8.80 -0.82
CA GLY A 19 -12.43 -8.27 -2.06
C GLY A 19 -12.31 -6.76 -2.09
N LEU A 20 -11.91 -6.20 -3.23
CA LEU A 20 -11.96 -4.76 -3.46
C LEU A 20 -12.99 -4.43 -4.54
N ARG A 21 -13.54 -3.22 -4.45
CA ARG A 21 -14.39 -2.65 -5.50
C ARG A 21 -14.09 -1.18 -5.64
N ALA A 22 -13.67 -0.76 -6.82
CA ALA A 22 -13.44 0.63 -7.16
C ALA A 22 -14.67 1.18 -7.91
N GLU A 23 -15.18 2.32 -7.47
CA GLU A 23 -16.31 3.02 -8.08
C GLU A 23 -16.00 4.51 -8.24
N GLY A 24 -16.41 5.11 -9.37
CA GLY A 24 -16.20 6.53 -9.65
C GLY A 24 -15.11 6.80 -10.68
N ASP A 25 -14.40 7.92 -10.52
CA ASP A 25 -13.43 8.40 -11.51
C ASP A 25 -12.19 7.51 -11.63
N VAL A 26 -11.59 7.48 -12.82
CA VAL A 26 -10.36 6.72 -13.09
C VAL A 26 -9.16 7.40 -12.42
N LEU A 27 -8.35 6.62 -11.71
CA LEU A 27 -7.11 7.10 -11.11
C LEU A 27 -6.08 7.46 -12.19
N PRO A 28 -5.34 8.59 -12.01
CA PRO A 28 -4.07 8.74 -12.68
C PRO A 28 -3.15 7.57 -12.31
N GLU A 29 -2.35 7.07 -13.27
CA GLU A 29 -1.45 5.92 -13.08
C GLU A 29 -0.49 6.13 -11.88
N TYR A 30 0.05 7.35 -11.73
CA TYR A 30 0.90 7.74 -10.59
C TYR A 30 0.14 8.02 -9.29
N GLY A 31 -1.19 8.11 -9.33
CA GLY A 31 -2.01 8.36 -8.14
C GLY A 31 -2.07 7.16 -7.20
N GLN A 32 -1.89 5.95 -7.72
CA GLN A 32 -2.00 4.71 -6.95
C GLN A 32 -0.95 4.61 -5.82
N VAL A 33 0.29 5.01 -6.08
CA VAL A 33 1.36 4.98 -5.07
C VAL A 33 1.07 5.95 -3.92
N TRP A 34 0.63 7.16 -4.24
CA TRP A 34 0.23 8.14 -3.24
C TRP A 34 -0.97 7.67 -2.41
N ILE A 35 -1.98 7.07 -3.07
CA ILE A 35 -3.15 6.54 -2.37
C ILE A 35 -2.74 5.44 -1.39
N TRP A 36 -1.86 4.54 -1.82
CA TRP A 36 -1.34 3.50 -0.97
C TRP A 36 -0.49 4.06 0.18
N ASP A 37 0.41 5.00 -0.08
CA ASP A 37 1.26 5.65 0.94
C ASP A 37 0.40 6.32 2.03
N MET A 38 -0.61 7.10 1.62
CA MET A 38 -1.54 7.75 2.54
C MET A 38 -2.36 6.74 3.33
N ALA A 39 -2.86 5.67 2.69
CA ALA A 39 -3.62 4.63 3.35
C ALA A 39 -2.76 3.88 4.38
N TYR A 40 -1.50 3.62 4.04
CA TYR A 40 -0.55 2.94 4.91
C TYR A 40 -0.18 3.81 6.12
N ALA A 41 0.18 5.08 5.90
CA ALA A 41 0.54 6.01 6.97
C ALA A 41 -0.62 6.23 7.96
N GLN A 42 -1.83 6.48 7.46
CA GLN A 42 -3.04 6.62 8.29
C GLN A 42 -3.34 5.35 9.09
N THR A 43 -3.17 4.18 8.46
CA THR A 43 -3.41 2.88 9.11
C THR A 43 -2.39 2.62 10.21
N LEU A 44 -1.10 2.85 9.96
CA LEU A 44 -0.06 2.68 10.98
C LEU A 44 -0.26 3.63 12.15
N HIS A 45 -0.57 4.90 11.88
CA HIS A 45 -0.87 5.86 12.94
C HIS A 45 -2.05 5.40 13.80
N ALA A 46 -3.14 4.97 13.18
CA ALA A 46 -4.32 4.51 13.90
C ALA A 46 -4.11 3.18 14.66
N LEU A 47 -3.12 2.39 14.26
CA LEU A 47 -2.74 1.12 14.87
C LEU A 47 -1.45 1.21 15.70
N ALA A 48 -0.97 2.43 16.00
CA ALA A 48 0.34 2.65 16.58
C ALA A 48 0.54 1.85 17.89
N GLY A 49 1.65 1.11 17.96
CA GLY A 49 1.99 0.25 19.11
C GLY A 49 1.23 -1.08 19.18
N SER A 50 0.31 -1.36 18.25
CA SER A 50 -0.39 -2.64 18.20
C SER A 50 0.46 -3.76 17.57
N GLU A 51 0.05 -5.01 17.78
CA GLU A 51 0.61 -6.17 17.08
C GLU A 51 0.27 -6.15 15.57
N ALA A 52 -0.92 -5.68 15.22
CA ALA A 52 -1.36 -5.59 13.82
C ALA A 52 -0.46 -4.63 13.00
N ALA A 53 -0.08 -3.47 13.57
CA ALA A 53 0.86 -2.55 12.93
C ALA A 53 2.25 -3.18 12.75
N ARG A 54 2.77 -3.86 13.78
CA ARG A 54 4.06 -4.57 13.71
C ARG A 54 4.06 -5.66 12.64
N SER A 55 3.04 -6.51 12.63
CA SER A 55 2.89 -7.57 11.62
C SER A 55 2.78 -7.00 10.20
N LEU A 56 1.98 -5.95 9.99
CA LEU A 56 1.86 -5.27 8.70
C LEU A 56 3.22 -4.77 8.20
N ARG A 57 3.99 -4.14 9.08
CA ARG A 57 5.34 -3.67 8.77
C ARG A 57 6.27 -4.81 8.43
N GLU A 58 6.31 -5.87 9.23
CA GLU A 58 7.18 -7.02 8.99
C GLU A 58 6.91 -7.66 7.64
N ASP A 59 5.63 -7.86 7.27
CA ASP A 59 5.25 -8.40 5.96
C ASP A 59 5.71 -7.50 4.81
N LEU A 60 5.40 -6.21 4.89
CA LEU A 60 5.78 -5.25 3.86
C LEU A 60 7.30 -5.10 3.76
N GLU A 61 8.00 -4.94 4.88
CA GLU A 61 9.46 -4.79 4.91
C GLU A 61 10.15 -6.02 4.31
N LEU A 62 9.73 -7.23 4.67
CA LEU A 62 10.25 -8.46 4.10
C LEU A 62 10.01 -8.54 2.59
N TRP A 63 8.79 -8.23 2.15
CA TRP A 63 8.44 -8.17 0.73
C TRP A 63 9.26 -7.12 -0.02
N GLY A 64 9.38 -5.91 0.52
CA GLY A 64 10.09 -4.78 -0.06
C GLY A 64 11.58 -5.04 -0.21
N ILE A 65 12.23 -5.64 0.80
CA ILE A 65 13.63 -6.09 0.70
C ILE A 65 13.78 -7.10 -0.46
N ASN A 66 12.91 -8.11 -0.49
CA ASN A 66 12.95 -9.12 -1.54
C ASN A 66 12.73 -8.55 -2.94
N MET A 67 11.83 -7.58 -3.09
CA MET A 67 11.49 -6.97 -4.37
C MET A 67 12.47 -5.88 -4.82
N SER A 68 13.16 -5.20 -3.91
CA SER A 68 14.08 -4.09 -4.23
C SER A 68 15.17 -4.45 -5.24
N SER A 69 15.70 -5.68 -5.18
CA SER A 69 16.69 -6.21 -6.13
C SER A 69 16.11 -6.62 -7.49
N LYS A 70 14.78 -6.63 -7.62
CA LYS A 70 14.05 -7.15 -8.78
C LYS A 70 13.37 -6.06 -9.60
N VAL A 71 13.34 -4.81 -9.14
CA VAL A 71 12.62 -3.70 -9.80
C VAL A 71 13.03 -3.46 -11.27
N PHE A 72 14.25 -3.84 -11.65
CA PHE A 72 14.75 -3.74 -13.03
C PHE A 72 14.54 -5.01 -13.88
N GLN A 73 14.03 -6.09 -13.28
CA GLN A 73 13.76 -7.32 -14.01
C GLN A 73 12.44 -7.20 -14.81
N PRO A 74 12.26 -7.98 -15.89
CA PRO A 74 10.98 -8.04 -16.60
C PRO A 74 9.85 -8.48 -15.67
N MET A 75 8.68 -7.83 -15.74
CA MET A 75 7.56 -8.10 -14.83
C MET A 75 7.03 -9.53 -14.95
N ASP A 76 6.97 -10.09 -16.15
CA ASP A 76 6.56 -11.47 -16.35
C ASP A 76 7.48 -12.47 -15.62
N HIS A 77 8.78 -12.16 -15.54
CA HIS A 77 9.73 -12.98 -14.80
C HIS A 77 9.47 -12.93 -13.29
N ILE A 78 9.14 -11.75 -12.76
CA ILE A 78 8.81 -11.55 -11.34
C ILE A 78 7.50 -12.25 -10.99
N ARG A 79 6.48 -12.08 -11.85
CA ARG A 79 5.15 -12.67 -11.73
C ARG A 79 5.21 -14.19 -11.75
N ALA A 80 5.92 -14.79 -12.72
CA ALA A 80 6.08 -16.24 -12.83
C ALA A 80 6.74 -16.88 -11.60
N LYS A 81 7.53 -16.12 -10.85
CA LYS A 81 8.18 -16.56 -9.60
C LYS A 81 7.35 -16.30 -8.34
N GLY A 82 6.15 -15.73 -8.47
CA GLY A 82 5.25 -15.46 -7.34
C GLY A 82 5.75 -14.36 -6.40
N HIS A 83 6.63 -13.47 -6.86
CA HIS A 83 7.19 -12.41 -6.02
C HIS A 83 6.26 -11.20 -5.81
N LEU A 84 5.13 -11.16 -6.53
CA LEU A 84 4.17 -10.05 -6.47
C LEU A 84 3.19 -10.14 -5.29
N ASN A 85 3.16 -11.24 -4.55
CA ASN A 85 2.28 -11.41 -3.41
C ASN A 85 2.84 -10.69 -2.17
N LEU A 86 2.12 -9.68 -1.67
CA LEU A 86 2.57 -8.87 -0.51
C LEU A 86 2.65 -9.67 0.80
N ARG A 87 1.73 -10.63 1.00
CA ARG A 87 1.68 -11.51 2.17
C ARG A 87 1.38 -12.93 1.72
N GLN A 88 2.13 -13.90 2.21
CA GLN A 88 1.89 -15.32 1.89
C GLN A 88 0.53 -15.77 2.44
N GLY A 89 -0.25 -16.48 1.61
CA GLY A 89 -1.56 -16.98 2.00
C GLY A 89 -2.70 -15.95 1.94
N PHE A 90 -2.38 -14.67 1.73
CA PHE A 90 -3.36 -13.63 1.47
C PHE A 90 -3.71 -13.59 -0.01
N ALA A 91 -4.99 -13.45 -0.35
CA ALA A 91 -5.44 -13.42 -1.73
C ALA A 91 -6.59 -12.42 -1.94
N LEU A 92 -6.65 -11.85 -3.15
CA LEU A 92 -7.81 -11.12 -3.60
C LEU A 92 -8.86 -12.07 -4.17
N ASP A 93 -10.12 -11.82 -3.85
CA ASP A 93 -11.28 -12.58 -4.32
C ASP A 93 -12.42 -11.61 -4.63
N ASP A 94 -12.65 -11.38 -5.93
CA ASP A 94 -13.68 -10.47 -6.45
C ASP A 94 -15.09 -11.04 -6.30
N THR A 95 -15.22 -12.35 -6.04
CA THR A 95 -16.49 -13.04 -5.86
C THR A 95 -17.06 -12.92 -4.45
N LEU A 96 -16.30 -12.36 -3.50
CA LEU A 96 -16.76 -12.15 -2.12
C LEU A 96 -18.01 -11.26 -2.07
N ALA A 97 -19.09 -11.80 -1.51
CA ALA A 97 -20.38 -11.13 -1.37
C ALA A 97 -20.60 -10.50 0.02
N SER A 98 -19.56 -10.39 0.85
CA SER A 98 -19.64 -9.78 2.18
C SER A 98 -19.81 -8.26 2.12
N GLU A 99 -20.33 -7.70 3.20
CA GLU A 99 -20.46 -6.25 3.36
C GLU A 99 -19.09 -5.58 3.41
N SER A 100 -19.02 -4.35 2.89
CA SER A 100 -17.83 -3.52 2.98
C SER A 100 -17.62 -3.06 4.41
N VAL A 101 -16.41 -3.23 4.92
CA VAL A 101 -16.05 -2.88 6.31
C VAL A 101 -15.11 -1.67 6.38
N LEU A 102 -14.54 -1.29 5.24
CA LEU A 102 -13.64 -0.15 5.08
C LEU A 102 -13.78 0.41 3.66
N ALA A 103 -13.73 1.74 3.53
CA ALA A 103 -13.70 2.44 2.25
C ALA A 103 -12.59 3.49 2.25
N TYR A 104 -11.83 3.52 1.15
CA TYR A 104 -10.94 4.62 0.82
C TYR A 104 -11.69 5.61 -0.06
N ARG A 105 -11.85 6.85 0.38
CA ARG A 105 -12.41 7.94 -0.42
C ARG A 105 -11.30 8.83 -0.93
N ILE A 106 -11.21 8.95 -2.25
CA ILE A 106 -10.19 9.71 -2.95
C ILE A 106 -10.86 10.91 -3.62
N THR A 107 -10.44 12.10 -3.23
CA THR A 107 -10.90 13.37 -3.80
C THR A 107 -9.71 14.21 -4.22
N GLY A 108 -9.75 14.79 -5.42
CA GLY A 108 -8.67 15.64 -5.92
C GLY A 108 -8.98 16.19 -7.30
N ALA A 109 -8.35 17.31 -7.63
CA ALA A 109 -8.38 17.90 -8.96
C ALA A 109 -7.11 17.53 -9.74
N ALA A 110 -7.16 17.67 -11.06
CA ALA A 110 -5.98 17.48 -11.90
C ALA A 110 -4.87 18.48 -11.50
N GLY A 111 -3.66 17.96 -11.24
CA GLY A 111 -2.51 18.77 -10.84
C GLY A 111 -2.36 18.96 -9.32
N GLU A 112 -3.24 18.39 -8.51
CA GLU A 112 -3.15 18.39 -7.04
C GLU A 112 -2.87 16.97 -6.51
N LEU A 113 -2.23 16.88 -5.34
CA LEU A 113 -2.14 15.62 -4.60
C LEU A 113 -3.54 15.27 -4.07
N PRO A 114 -4.11 14.10 -4.42
CA PRO A 114 -5.46 13.79 -4.01
C PRO A 114 -5.51 13.54 -2.50
N LYS A 115 -6.57 14.02 -1.85
CA LYS A 115 -6.89 13.69 -0.48
C LYS A 115 -7.40 12.25 -0.41
N VAL A 116 -6.92 11.50 0.57
CA VAL A 116 -7.31 10.10 0.82
C VAL A 116 -7.87 10.01 2.22
N GLU A 117 -9.14 9.65 2.34
CA GLU A 117 -9.82 9.48 3.62
C GLU A 117 -10.18 8.02 3.81
N ILE A 118 -9.97 7.49 5.02
CA ILE A 118 -10.36 6.12 5.39
C ILE A 118 -11.63 6.18 6.23
N GLU A 119 -12.73 5.68 5.69
CA GLU A 119 -13.93 5.38 6.47
C GLU A 119 -13.90 3.90 6.84
N ALA A 120 -13.97 3.60 8.14
CA ALA A 120 -13.97 2.23 8.64
C ALA A 120 -15.19 2.01 9.55
N ALA A 121 -15.71 0.79 9.56
CA ALA A 121 -16.68 0.36 10.55
C ALA A 121 -16.12 0.59 11.97
N ALA A 122 -16.98 1.01 12.90
CA ALA A 122 -16.58 1.42 14.25
C ALA A 122 -15.93 0.28 15.06
N ASP A 123 -16.30 -0.95 14.75
CA ASP A 123 -15.84 -2.20 15.35
C ASP A 123 -14.87 -2.98 14.46
N LEU A 124 -14.29 -2.33 13.44
CA LEU A 124 -13.32 -2.97 12.56
C LEU A 124 -12.10 -3.48 13.35
N ASP A 125 -11.87 -4.79 13.26
CA ASP A 125 -10.74 -5.45 13.88
C ASP A 125 -9.39 -4.86 13.40
N PRO A 126 -8.40 -4.65 14.29
CA PRO A 126 -7.08 -4.15 13.92
C PRO A 126 -6.36 -4.96 12.84
N GLN A 127 -6.48 -6.29 12.84
CA GLN A 127 -5.87 -7.14 11.81
C GLN A 127 -6.59 -6.96 10.47
N ALA A 128 -7.91 -6.81 10.46
CA ALA A 128 -8.68 -6.51 9.25
C ALA A 128 -8.30 -5.13 8.69
N ARG A 129 -8.14 -4.11 9.55
CA ARG A 129 -7.66 -2.79 9.13
C ARG A 129 -6.25 -2.84 8.53
N ALA A 130 -5.33 -3.57 9.15
CA ALA A 130 -3.99 -3.78 8.59
C ALA A 130 -4.03 -4.54 7.25
N ALA A 131 -4.85 -5.59 7.16
CA ALA A 131 -5.02 -6.37 5.94
C ALA A 131 -5.65 -5.56 4.80
N ALA A 132 -6.43 -4.52 5.09
CA ALA A 132 -7.01 -3.66 4.07
C ALA A 132 -5.94 -2.92 3.25
N VAL A 133 -4.84 -2.49 3.89
CA VAL A 133 -3.69 -1.87 3.21
C VAL A 133 -2.99 -2.87 2.28
N LEU A 134 -2.85 -4.12 2.71
CA LEU A 134 -2.32 -5.19 1.87
C LEU A 134 -3.25 -5.48 0.69
N ALA A 135 -4.56 -5.52 0.93
CA ALA A 135 -5.57 -5.71 -0.09
C ALA A 135 -5.49 -4.60 -1.16
N LEU A 136 -5.38 -3.34 -0.73
CA LEU A 136 -5.21 -2.19 -1.62
C LEU A 136 -3.92 -2.27 -2.43
N GLY A 137 -2.80 -2.60 -1.79
CA GLY A 137 -1.52 -2.76 -2.49
C GLY A 137 -1.55 -3.90 -3.50
N GLN A 138 -2.13 -5.04 -3.14
CA GLN A 138 -2.28 -6.19 -4.03
C GLN A 138 -3.17 -5.85 -5.23
N PHE A 139 -4.24 -5.09 -5.01
CA PHE A 139 -5.17 -4.66 -6.06
C PHE A 139 -4.49 -3.75 -7.08
N PHE A 140 -3.63 -2.83 -6.64
CA PHE A 140 -2.86 -1.99 -7.55
C PHE A 140 -1.73 -2.76 -8.26
N ILE A 141 -1.06 -3.71 -7.58
CA ILE A 141 -0.06 -4.59 -8.21
C ILE A 141 -0.64 -5.38 -9.39
N GLU A 142 -1.89 -5.84 -9.28
CA GLU A 142 -2.55 -6.63 -10.34
C GLU A 142 -2.92 -5.79 -11.57
N GLN A 143 -2.99 -4.46 -11.43
CA GLN A 143 -3.43 -3.56 -12.49
C GLN A 143 -2.29 -2.73 -13.09
N ASN A 144 -1.22 -2.49 -12.34
CA ASN A 144 -0.19 -1.54 -12.70
C ASN A 144 1.21 -2.07 -12.40
N ASP A 145 1.91 -2.47 -13.46
CA ASP A 145 3.29 -2.95 -13.40
C ASP A 145 4.29 -1.89 -12.90
N LEU A 146 4.02 -0.59 -13.14
CA LEU A 146 4.86 0.49 -12.61
C LEU A 146 4.70 0.61 -11.09
N PHE A 147 3.45 0.57 -10.60
CA PHE A 147 3.18 0.54 -9.15
C PHE A 147 3.92 -0.62 -8.47
N ALA A 148 3.85 -1.82 -9.04
CA ALA A 148 4.53 -2.99 -8.51
C ALA A 148 6.06 -2.84 -8.43
N LYS A 149 6.67 -2.04 -9.31
CA LYS A 149 8.10 -1.73 -9.31
C LYS A 149 8.48 -0.60 -8.35
N GLU A 150 7.60 0.38 -8.16
CA GLU A 150 7.83 1.53 -7.30
C GLU A 150 7.61 1.21 -5.82
N LEU A 151 6.56 0.44 -5.51
CA LEU A 151 6.13 0.14 -4.15
C LEU A 151 7.25 -0.38 -3.21
N PRO A 152 8.18 -1.27 -3.63
CA PRO A 152 9.27 -1.73 -2.76
C PRO A 152 10.15 -0.59 -2.24
N LEU A 153 10.39 0.45 -3.06
CA LEU A 153 11.18 1.62 -2.65
C LEU A 153 10.43 2.45 -1.61
N HIS A 154 9.12 2.63 -1.80
CA HIS A 154 8.26 3.34 -0.86
C HIS A 154 8.22 2.63 0.49
N VAL A 155 7.98 1.31 0.49
CA VAL A 155 8.01 0.47 1.70
C VAL A 155 9.33 0.63 2.47
N LEU A 156 10.48 0.57 1.76
CA LEU A 156 11.79 0.75 2.39
C LEU A 156 12.02 2.19 2.89
N ALA A 157 11.45 3.19 2.22
CA ALA A 157 11.50 4.56 2.67
C ALA A 157 10.65 4.79 3.93
N PHE A 158 9.46 4.20 4.02
CA PHE A 158 8.64 4.19 5.24
C PHE A 158 9.38 3.52 6.40
N ARG A 159 10.00 2.36 6.16
CA ARG A 159 10.85 1.69 7.16
C ARG A 159 11.94 2.62 7.69
N LYS A 160 12.62 3.34 6.79
CA LYS A 160 13.64 4.32 7.16
C LYS A 160 13.05 5.48 7.95
N PHE A 161 11.93 6.05 7.49
CA PHE A 161 11.27 7.16 8.17
C PHE A 161 10.89 6.79 9.61
N TYR A 162 10.23 5.65 9.82
CA TYR A 162 9.81 5.21 11.15
C TYR A 162 10.96 4.71 12.03
N GLY A 163 12.12 4.37 11.44
CA GLY A 163 13.33 4.02 12.17
C GLY A 163 14.17 5.23 12.60
N ASP A 164 14.24 6.26 11.75
CA ASP A 164 15.24 7.33 11.87
C ASP A 164 14.65 8.73 12.10
N VAL A 165 13.38 8.96 11.78
CA VAL A 165 12.77 10.32 11.72
C VAL A 165 11.71 10.52 12.80
N ALA A 166 10.60 9.78 12.74
CA ALA A 166 9.48 9.95 13.67
C ALA A 166 8.71 8.63 13.84
N PRO A 167 8.12 8.35 15.01
CA PRO A 167 7.31 7.15 15.22
C PRO A 167 5.93 7.27 14.54
N GLU A 168 5.29 6.13 14.31
CA GLU A 168 3.92 6.04 13.76
C GLU A 168 2.88 6.77 14.62
N SER A 169 3.11 6.83 15.94
CA SER A 169 2.22 7.51 16.88
C SER A 169 2.24 9.03 16.74
N ASP A 170 3.21 9.60 16.04
CA ASP A 170 3.27 11.05 15.77
C ASP A 170 2.20 11.41 14.71
N PRO A 171 1.27 12.33 14.98
CA PRO A 171 0.28 12.75 14.01
C PRO A 171 0.87 13.32 12.72
N SER A 172 2.04 13.98 12.75
CA SER A 172 2.63 14.53 11.51
C SER A 172 3.11 13.42 10.57
N SER A 173 3.42 12.23 11.10
CA SER A 173 3.84 11.07 10.31
C SER A 173 2.81 10.63 9.27
N VAL A 174 1.54 10.99 9.43
CA VAL A 174 0.47 10.70 8.45
C VAL A 174 0.75 11.39 7.11
N GLU A 175 1.35 12.58 7.13
CA GLU A 175 1.68 13.36 5.93
C GLU A 175 3.18 13.32 5.61
N ASP A 176 4.04 13.38 6.63
CA ASP A 176 5.49 13.43 6.47
C ASP A 176 6.06 12.14 5.88
N ALA A 177 5.56 10.97 6.30
CA ALA A 177 6.08 9.69 5.84
C ALA A 177 5.81 9.42 4.35
N PRO A 178 4.58 9.64 3.82
CA PRO A 178 4.31 9.62 2.37
C PRO A 178 5.22 10.57 1.57
N MET A 179 5.39 11.82 2.04
CA MET A 179 6.24 12.80 1.36
C MET A 179 7.71 12.38 1.35
N PHE A 180 8.19 11.82 2.46
CA PHE A 180 9.53 11.25 2.55
C PHE A 180 9.71 10.08 1.57
N ALA A 181 8.71 9.21 1.44
CA ALA A 181 8.76 8.08 0.52
C ALA A 181 8.89 8.54 -0.95
N ILE A 182 8.06 9.51 -1.37
CA ILE A 182 8.16 10.11 -2.71
C ILE A 182 9.55 10.69 -2.96
N GLN A 183 10.09 11.48 -2.02
CA GLN A 183 11.41 12.09 -2.17
C GLN A 183 12.50 11.03 -2.34
N LYS A 184 12.45 9.95 -1.55
CA LYS A 184 13.42 8.85 -1.65
C LYS A 184 13.31 8.06 -2.94
N ALA A 185 12.09 7.82 -3.43
CA ALA A 185 11.87 7.17 -4.72
C ALA A 185 12.44 8.03 -5.87
N LEU A 186 12.17 9.35 -5.87
CA LEU A 186 12.70 10.28 -6.87
C LEU A 186 14.24 10.34 -6.85
N GLU A 187 14.85 10.44 -5.66
CA GLU A 187 16.31 10.37 -5.50
C GLU A 187 16.89 9.08 -6.12
N TYR A 188 16.27 7.95 -5.83
CA TYR A 188 16.70 6.65 -6.33
C TYR A 188 16.63 6.58 -7.86
N PHE A 189 15.48 6.90 -8.46
CA PHE A 189 15.32 6.84 -9.91
C PHE A 189 16.25 7.83 -10.65
N ASN A 190 16.46 9.03 -10.10
CA ASN A 190 17.43 9.98 -10.64
C ASN A 190 18.87 9.45 -10.59
N SER A 191 19.25 8.76 -9.51
CA SER A 191 20.59 8.18 -9.37
C SER A 191 20.84 7.07 -10.40
N VAL A 192 19.84 6.24 -10.68
CA VAL A 192 19.92 5.14 -11.65
C VAL A 192 19.92 5.66 -13.08
N ALA A 193 19.07 6.65 -13.39
CA ALA A 193 19.04 7.29 -14.70
C ALA A 193 20.33 8.07 -15.02
N GLY A 194 20.96 8.68 -14.00
CA GLY A 194 22.25 9.34 -14.13
C GLY A 194 23.41 8.35 -14.34
N ALA A 195 23.38 7.20 -13.66
CA ALA A 195 24.38 6.14 -13.82
C ALA A 195 24.32 5.46 -15.20
N ALA A 196 23.15 5.41 -15.85
CA ALA A 196 22.98 4.83 -17.20
C ALA A 196 23.50 5.73 -18.35
N ARG A 197 23.96 6.96 -18.05
CA ARG A 197 24.49 7.92 -19.05
C ARG A 197 26.04 8.02 -19.05
N HIS A 198 26.73 7.14 -18.33
CA HIS A 198 28.18 7.02 -18.29
C HIS A 198 28.64 5.62 -18.72
#